data_AF-A0A937L8U9-F1
#
_entry.id   AF-A0A937L8U9-F1
#
_cell.length_a   1.000
_cell.length_b   1.000
_cell.length_c   1.000
_cell.angle_alpha   90.00
_cell.angle_beta   90.00
_cell.angle_gamma   90.00
#
_symmetry.space_group_name_H-M   'P 1'
#
loop_
_entity.id
_entity.type
_entity.pdbx_description
1 polymer ?
#
loop_
_entity_poly.entity_id
_entity_poly.type
_entity_poly.pdbx_seq_one_letter_code
_entity_poly.pdbx_strand_id
1 'polypeptide(L)' 'MPMKPLAGLFLALACVLGIASTGCVFELAYGEPDLGVSTTSWILAVAAPATIGTLVVAIRLNKPA' A
#
# COMPACT_ATOMS: atom_id res chain seq x y z
N MET A 1 -21.53 2.36 -13.44
CA MET A 1 -21.39 0.91 -13.18
C MET A 1 -21.00 0.74 -11.73
N PRO A 2 -21.73 -0.05 -10.93
CA PRO A 2 -21.31 -0.32 -9.56
C PRO A 2 -19.94 -1.03 -9.56
N MET A 3 -19.06 -0.64 -8.64
CA MET A 3 -17.76 -1.30 -8.49
C MET A 3 -17.95 -2.77 -8.13
N LYS A 4 -17.14 -3.64 -8.73
CA LYS A 4 -17.09 -5.05 -8.31
C LYS A 4 -16.55 -5.10 -6.87
N PRO A 5 -17.21 -5.80 -5.93
CA PRO A 5 -16.81 -5.81 -4.52
C PRO A 5 -15.33 -6.15 -4.29
N LEU A 6 -14.80 -7.10 -5.06
CA LEU A 6 -13.41 -7.49 -4.99
C LEU A 6 -12.44 -6.37 -5.42
N ALA A 7 -12.80 -5.58 -6.44
CA ALA A 7 -12.01 -4.42 -6.82
C ALA A 7 -11.98 -3.35 -5.72
N GLY A 8 -13.12 -3.15 -5.04
CA GLY A 8 -13.21 -2.28 -3.87
C GLY A 8 -12.32 -2.75 -2.71
N LEU A 9 -12.26 -4.06 -2.45
CA LEU A 9 -11.37 -4.63 -1.44
C LEU A 9 -9.89 -4.38 -1.75
N PHE A 10 -9.46 -4.64 -2.99
CA PHE A 10 -8.08 -4.38 -3.39
C PHE A 10 -7.74 -2.88 -3.38
N LEU A 11 -8.70 -2.01 -3.69
CA LEU A 11 -8.52 -0.56 -3.56
C LEU A 11 -8.35 -0.15 -2.10
N ALA A 12 -9.18 -0.66 -1.19
CA ALA A 12 -9.05 -0.39 0.24
C ALA A 12 -7.70 -0.88 0.78
N LEU A 13 -7.25 -2.06 0.36
CA LEU A 13 -5.93 -2.60 0.71
C LEU A 13 -4.80 -1.70 0.17
N ALA A 14 -4.90 -1.21 -1.07
CA ALA A 14 -3.94 -0.27 -1.64
C ALA A 14 -3.85 1.02 -0.82
N CYS A 15 -4.98 1.55 -0.34
CA CYS A 15 -4.99 2.73 0.54
C CYS A 15 -4.25 2.48 1.85
N VAL A 16 -4.50 1.35 2.52
CA VAL A 16 -3.83 0.99 3.79
C VAL A 16 -2.32 0.83 3.58
N LEU A 17 -1.91 0.11 2.52
CA LEU A 17 -0.50 -0.08 2.19
C LEU A 17 0.18 1.25 1.84
N GLY A 18 -0.52 2.16 1.14
CA GLY A 18 -0.02 3.48 0.82
C GLY A 18 0.21 4.35 2.05
N ILE A 19 -0.71 4.30 3.03
CA ILE A 19 -0.56 4.97 4.33
C ILE A 19 0.67 4.42 5.07
N ALA A 20 0.79 3.09 5.16
CA ALA A 20 1.94 2.43 5.80
C ALA A 20 3.27 2.80 5.14
N SER A 21 3.32 2.78 3.80
CA SER A 21 4.50 3.18 3.03
C SER A 21 4.89 4.63 3.31
N THR A 22 3.91 5.54 3.33
CA THR A 22 4.16 6.96 3.58
C THR A 22 4.70 7.19 5.00
N GLY A 23 4.09 6.56 6.01
CA GLY A 23 4.56 6.64 7.39
C GLY A 23 6.00 6.16 7.56
N CYS A 24 6.34 5.00 6.98
CA CYS A 24 7.71 4.46 7.05
C CYS A 24 8.74 5.40 6.41
N VAL A 25 8.40 6.05 5.28
CA VAL A 25 9.30 7.02 4.63
C VAL A 25 9.59 8.20 5.56
N PHE A 26 8.56 8.76 6.21
CA PHE A 26 8.75 9.87 7.14
C PHE A 26 9.56 9.46 8.36
N GLU A 27 9.23 8.33 9.00
CA GLU A 27 9.99 7.87 10.17
C GLU A 27 11.46 7.61 9.87
N LEU A 28 11.76 6.93 8.74
CA LEU A 28 13.14 6.69 8.32
C LEU A 28 13.87 7.99 7.98
N ALA A 29 13.19 8.97 7.38
CA ALA A 29 13.76 10.27 7.06
C ALA A 29 14.03 11.13 8.30
N TYR A 30 13.22 11.00 9.35
CA TYR A 30 13.44 11.70 10.62
C TYR A 30 14.56 11.07 11.47
N GLY A 31 14.88 9.79 11.23
CA GLY A 31 16.09 9.14 11.76
C GLY A 31 15.89 8.31 13.03
N GLU A 32 14.72 8.40 13.68
CA GLU A 32 14.38 7.65 14.90
C GLU A 32 13.04 6.91 14.75
N PRO A 33 12.96 5.89 13.87
CA PRO A 33 11.74 5.09 13.68
C PRO A 33 11.39 4.24 14.92
N ASP A 34 10.12 4.20 15.30
CA ASP A 34 9.64 3.56 16.53
C ASP A 34 9.87 2.03 16.53
N LEU A 35 9.71 1.40 15.37
CA LEU A 35 9.98 -0.03 15.17
C LEU A 35 11.45 -0.35 14.87
N GLY A 36 12.31 0.68 14.87
CA GLY A 36 13.71 0.60 14.48
C GLY A 36 13.92 0.54 12.96
N VAL A 37 15.13 0.93 12.53
CA VAL A 37 15.46 1.10 11.10
C VAL A 37 15.22 -0.18 10.29
N SER A 38 15.61 -1.34 10.82
CA SER A 38 15.48 -2.61 10.11
C SER A 38 14.02 -2.98 9.84
N THR A 39 13.18 -2.95 10.87
CA THR A 39 11.75 -3.32 10.75
C THR A 39 11.01 -2.34 9.85
N THR A 40 11.18 -1.03 10.07
CA THR A 40 10.51 0.00 9.26
C THR A 40 10.95 -0.04 7.80
N SER A 41 12.22 -0.33 7.52
CA SER A 41 12.71 -0.51 6.15
C SER A 41 12.10 -1.75 5.48
N TRP A 42 11.94 -2.86 6.19
CA TRP A 42 11.27 -4.05 5.67
C TRP A 42 9.80 -3.82 5.37
N ILE A 43 9.09 -3.11 6.27
CA ILE A 43 7.69 -2.74 6.04
C ILE A 43 7.59 -1.88 4.78
N LEU A 44 8.44 -0.87 4.63
CA LEU A 44 8.48 -0.02 3.44
C LEU A 44 8.76 -0.84 2.17
N ALA A 45 9.77 -1.72 2.22
CA ALA A 45 10.18 -2.55 1.08
C ALA A 45 9.07 -3.46 0.57
N VAL A 46 8.13 -3.88 1.43
CA VAL A 46 6.96 -4.68 1.05
C VAL A 46 5.76 -3.80 0.72
N ALA A 47 5.44 -2.81 1.55
CA ALA A 47 4.25 -1.99 1.43
C ALA A 47 4.25 -1.13 0.17
N ALA A 48 5.41 -0.54 -0.21
CA ALA A 48 5.52 0.28 -1.41
C ALA A 48 5.17 -0.50 -2.70
N PRO A 49 5.83 -1.64 -3.02
CA PRO A 49 5.46 -2.43 -4.20
C PRO A 49 4.08 -3.08 -4.06
N ALA A 50 3.69 -3.51 -2.86
CA ALA A 50 2.36 -4.10 -2.64
C ALA A 50 1.22 -3.09 -2.89
N THR A 51 1.44 -1.80 -2.58
CA THR A 51 0.49 -0.73 -2.91
C THR A 51 0.23 -0.67 -4.41
N ILE A 52 1.31 -0.68 -5.20
CA ILE A 52 1.23 -0.65 -6.66
C ILE A 52 0.54 -1.91 -7.17
N GLY A 53 0.96 -3.09 -6.68
CA GLY A 53 0.39 -4.37 -7.07
C GLY A 53 -1.12 -4.46 -6.82
N THR A 54 -1.56 -4.10 -5.62
CA THR A 54 -2.97 -4.15 -5.22
C THR A 54 -3.82 -3.11 -5.96
N LEU A 55 -3.29 -1.91 -6.20
CA LEU A 55 -3.96 -0.90 -7.03
C LEU A 55 -4.14 -1.38 -8.48
N VAL A 56 -3.08 -1.94 -9.09
CA VAL A 56 -3.17 -2.49 -10.45
C VAL A 56 -4.22 -3.60 -10.51
N VAL A 57 -4.23 -4.53 -9.54
CA VAL A 57 -5.25 -5.59 -9.47
C VAL A 57 -6.66 -4.99 -9.36
N ALA A 58 -6.87 -3.99 -8.51
CA ALA A 58 -8.16 -3.31 -8.38
C ALA A 58 -8.63 -2.72 -9.74
N ILE A 59 -7.74 -2.04 -10.46
CA ILE A 59 -8.03 -1.46 -11.78
C ILE A 59 -8.40 -2.56 -12.78
N ARG A 60 -7.62 -3.65 -12.84
CA ARG A 60 -7.86 -4.76 -13.76
C ARG A 60 -9.19 -5.44 -13.50
N LEU A 61 -9.53 -5.67 -12.23
CA LEU A 61 -10.80 -6.27 -11.83
C LEU A 61 -11.99 -5.38 -12.20
N ASN A 62 -11.86 -4.06 -12.06
CA ASN A 62 -12.95 -3.12 -12.33
C ASN A 62 -13.09 -2.71 -13.80
N LYS A 63 -12.25 -3.23 -14.71
CA LYS A 63 -12.34 -2.89 -16.14
C LYS A 63 -13.72 -3.32 -16.70
N PRO A 64 -14.47 -2.43 -17.36
CA PRO A 64 -15.66 -2.82 -18.12
C PRO A 64 -15.26 -3.70 -19.30
N ALA A 65 -16.17 -4.62 -19.66
CA ALA A 65 -16.03 -5.49 -20.83
C ALA A 65 -16.10 -4.69 -22.13
#